data_AF-G9Y3A1-F1
#
_entry.id   AF-G9Y3A1-F1
#
_cell.length_a   1.000
_cell.length_b   1.000
_cell.length_c   1.000
_cell.angle_alpha   90.00
_cell.angle_beta   90.00
_cell.angle_gamma   90.00
#
_symmetry.space_group_name_H-M   'P 1'
#
loop_
_entity.id
_entity.type
_entity.pdbx_description
1 polymer ?
#
loop_
_entity_poly.entity_id
_entity_poly.type
_entity_poly.pdbx_seq_one_letter_code
_entity_poly.pdbx_strand_id
1 'polypeptide(L)'
;KRTKMLTLWVTPDEHERLLARCDSPRLATWMREVCLEEKPARTSKPLPTLAPELLRQLAGMGNNLNQIARRLNSGEWSAHDRVQVVAALLTLERELQFLREQAR
;
A
#
# COMPACT_ATOMS: atom_id res chain seq x y z
N LYS A 1 -17.14 11.51 -11.79
CA LYS A 1 -18.18 11.64 -10.74
C LYS A 1 -19.48 11.07 -11.29
N ARG A 2 -20.20 10.19 -10.57
CA ARG A 2 -21.48 9.60 -11.03
C ARG A 2 -22.62 10.57 -10.68
N THR A 3 -23.42 10.97 -11.66
CA THR A 3 -24.39 12.08 -11.53
C THR A 3 -25.84 11.70 -11.88
N LYS A 4 -26.07 10.49 -12.41
CA LYS A 4 -27.40 9.97 -12.74
C LYS A 4 -27.72 8.73 -11.90
N MET A 5 -28.98 8.61 -11.50
CA MET A 5 -29.51 7.49 -10.71
C MET A 5 -30.37 6.58 -11.59
N LEU A 6 -30.26 5.27 -11.39
CA LEU A 6 -31.10 4.26 -12.04
C LEU A 6 -31.96 3.59 -10.96
N THR A 7 -33.28 3.69 -11.09
CA THR A 7 -34.25 3.00 -10.24
C THR A 7 -34.91 1.91 -11.07
N LEU A 8 -34.91 0.67 -10.58
CA LEU A 8 -35.50 -0.48 -11.25
C LEU A 8 -36.54 -1.11 -10.31
N TRP A 9 -37.73 -1.40 -10.84
CA TRP A 9 -38.71 -2.23 -10.15
C TRP A 9 -38.45 -3.68 -10.51
N VAL A 10 -38.37 -4.54 -9.48
CA VAL A 10 -38.12 -5.97 -9.63
C VAL A 10 -39.18 -6.75 -8.87
N THR A 11 -39.51 -7.94 -9.37
CA THR A 11 -40.31 -8.90 -8.62
C THR A 11 -39.50 -9.50 -7.46
N PRO A 12 -40.15 -10.12 -6.45
CA PRO A 12 -39.44 -10.74 -5.34
C PRO A 12 -38.44 -11.83 -5.76
N ASP A 13 -38.80 -12.66 -6.75
CA ASP A 13 -37.95 -13.71 -7.31
C ASP A 13 -36.71 -13.12 -8.01
N GLU A 14 -36.90 -12.07 -8.81
CA GLU A 14 -35.79 -11.39 -9.48
C GLU A 14 -34.84 -10.75 -8.48
N HIS A 15 -35.37 -10.16 -7.40
CA HIS A 15 -34.56 -9.59 -6.33
C HIS A 15 -33.69 -10.65 -5.63
N GLU A 16 -34.27 -11.81 -5.32
CA GLU A 16 -33.55 -12.92 -4.69
C GLU A 16 -32.46 -13.48 -5.61
N ARG A 17 -32.75 -13.63 -6.90
CA ARG A 17 -31.78 -14.07 -7.91
C ARG A 17 -30.65 -13.07 -8.13
N LEU A 18 -30.93 -11.77 -8.02
CA LEU A 18 -29.90 -10.72 -8.09
C LEU A 18 -28.98 -10.75 -6.87
N LEU A 19 -29.55 -10.95 -5.67
CA LEU A 19 -28.75 -11.09 -4.45
C LEU A 19 -27.90 -12.36 -4.46
N ALA A 20 -28.48 -13.49 -4.87
CA ALA A 20 -27.78 -14.77 -4.94
C ALA A 20 -26.59 -14.77 -5.92
N ARG A 21 -26.63 -13.93 -6.96
CA ARG A 21 -25.55 -13.76 -7.94
C ARG A 21 -24.56 -12.66 -7.58
N CYS A 22 -24.83 -11.87 -6.55
CA CYS A 22 -24.02 -10.71 -6.20
C CYS A 22 -22.77 -11.15 -5.41
N ASP A 23 -21.66 -11.34 -6.12
CA ASP A 23 -20.37 -11.71 -5.52
C ASP A 23 -19.61 -10.52 -4.88
N SER A 24 -20.14 -9.30 -5.03
CA SER A 24 -19.55 -8.07 -4.47
C SER A 24 -20.28 -7.60 -3.19
N PRO A 25 -19.61 -6.84 -2.30
CA PRO A 25 -20.23 -6.32 -1.07
C PRO A 25 -21.42 -5.38 -1.28
N ARG A 26 -21.62 -4.90 -2.52
CA ARG A 26 -22.66 -3.96 -2.91
C ARG A 26 -23.22 -4.34 -4.28
N LEU A 27 -24.54 -4.54 -4.36
CA LEU A 27 -25.24 -4.87 -5.61
C LEU A 27 -24.98 -3.85 -6.72
N ALA A 28 -24.91 -2.57 -6.38
CA ALA A 28 -24.61 -1.51 -7.36
C ALA A 28 -23.19 -1.61 -7.96
N THR A 29 -22.22 -2.21 -7.26
CA THR A 29 -20.87 -2.47 -7.81
C THR A 29 -20.95 -3.64 -8.77
N TRP A 30 -21.54 -4.75 -8.32
CA TRP A 30 -21.75 -5.95 -9.13
C TRP A 30 -22.52 -5.66 -10.43
N MET A 31 -23.61 -4.88 -10.37
CA MET A 31 -24.39 -4.51 -11.55
C MET A 31 -23.57 -3.72 -12.58
N ARG A 32 -22.56 -2.94 -12.17
CA ARG A 32 -21.69 -2.23 -13.13
C ARG A 32 -20.68 -3.16 -13.75
N GLU A 33 -20.10 -4.06 -12.96
CA GLU A 33 -19.19 -5.09 -13.45
C GLU A 33 -19.88 -5.99 -14.48
N VAL A 34 -21.13 -6.38 -14.22
CA VAL A 34 -21.91 -7.25 -15.11
C VAL A 34 -22.53 -6.49 -16.29
N CYS A 35 -23.18 -5.35 -16.09
CA CYS A 35 -23.89 -4.65 -17.17
C CYS A 35 -23.00 -3.73 -18.02
N LEU A 36 -21.83 -3.31 -17.54
CA LEU A 36 -20.93 -2.39 -18.24
C LEU A 36 -19.55 -2.99 -18.53
N GLU A 37 -19.33 -4.27 -18.19
CA GLU A 37 -18.01 -4.94 -18.25
C GLU A 37 -16.89 -4.14 -17.53
N GLU A 38 -17.27 -3.34 -16.54
CA GLU A 38 -16.35 -2.48 -15.80
C GLU A 38 -15.43 -3.39 -14.97
N LYS A 39 -14.14 -3.47 -15.32
CA LYS A 39 -13.19 -4.27 -14.53
C LYS A 39 -13.16 -3.72 -13.11
N PRO A 40 -13.25 -4.57 -12.06
CA PRO A 40 -13.16 -4.11 -10.69
C PRO A 40 -11.92 -3.24 -10.53
N ALA A 41 -12.12 -2.01 -10.02
CA ALA A 41 -11.01 -1.16 -9.64
C ALA A 41 -10.17 -2.00 -8.68
N ARG A 42 -8.91 -2.29 -9.04
CA ARG A 42 -8.00 -3.11 -8.24
C ARG A 42 -8.05 -2.58 -6.81
N THR A 43 -8.82 -3.23 -5.94
CA THR A 43 -8.62 -3.12 -4.51
C THR A 43 -7.18 -3.56 -4.35
N SER A 44 -6.30 -2.63 -4.00
CA SER A 44 -4.91 -2.94 -3.68
C SER A 44 -4.96 -4.21 -2.84
N LYS A 45 -4.42 -5.32 -3.37
CA LYS A 45 -4.39 -6.59 -2.64
C LYS A 45 -3.99 -6.23 -1.21
N PRO A 46 -4.75 -6.68 -0.18
CA PRO A 46 -4.32 -6.43 1.18
C PRO A 46 -2.87 -6.91 1.24
N LEU A 47 -1.96 -6.00 1.60
CA LEU A 47 -0.58 -6.39 1.88
C LEU A 47 -0.67 -7.60 2.83
N PRO A 48 0.17 -8.63 2.67
CA PRO A 48 0.23 -9.72 3.64
C PRO A 48 0.17 -9.12 5.05
N THR A 49 -0.69 -9.67 5.90
CA THR A 49 -1.03 -9.12 7.22
C THR A 49 0.22 -9.04 8.09
N LEU A 50 1.03 -8.00 7.89
CA LEU A 50 2.17 -7.65 8.70
C LEU A 50 1.63 -7.00 9.97
N ALA A 51 2.20 -7.36 11.11
CA ALA A 51 1.84 -6.73 12.37
C ALA A 51 1.96 -5.19 12.23
N PRO A 52 0.95 -4.41 12.61
CA PRO A 52 0.98 -2.94 12.51
C PRO A 52 2.22 -2.32 13.16
N GLU A 53 2.75 -2.95 14.21
CA GLU A 53 3.98 -2.60 14.90
C GLU A 53 5.18 -2.65 13.95
N LEU A 54 5.30 -3.70 13.14
CA LEU A 54 6.40 -3.87 12.17
C LEU A 54 6.33 -2.82 11.06
N LEU A 55 5.12 -2.50 10.59
CA LEU A 55 4.92 -1.45 9.58
C LEU A 55 5.30 -0.06 10.13
N ARG A 56 4.96 0.23 11.40
CA ARG A 56 5.37 1.48 12.05
C ARG A 56 6.89 1.57 12.20
N GLN A 57 7.55 0.48 12.60
CA GLN A 57 9.00 0.44 12.69
C GLN A 57 9.66 0.67 11.32
N LEU A 58 9.18 -0.02 10.28
CA LEU A 58 9.69 0.15 8.92
C LEU A 58 9.50 1.59 8.41
N ALA A 59 8.33 2.18 8.65
CA ALA A 59 8.07 3.58 8.31
C ALA A 59 9.01 4.53 9.09
N GLY A 60 9.27 4.26 10.37
CA GLY A 60 10.23 5.00 11.19
C GLY A 60 11.65 4.95 10.62
N MET A 61 12.11 3.76 10.20
CA MET A 61 13.41 3.58 9.54
C MET A 61 13.49 4.39 8.24
N GLY A 62 12.45 4.32 7.40
CA GLY A 62 12.37 5.10 6.16
C GLY A 62 12.38 6.61 6.40
N ASN A 63 11.69 7.08 7.44
CA ASN A 63 11.69 8.49 7.83
C ASN A 63 13.08 8.98 8.27
N ASN A 64 13.83 8.16 9.01
CA ASN A 64 15.19 8.49 9.43
C ASN A 64 16.13 8.60 8.22
N LEU A 65 16.08 7.63 7.30
CA LEU A 65 16.87 7.67 6.06
C LEU A 65 16.55 8.91 5.22
N ASN A 66 15.28 9.28 5.11
CA ASN A 66 14.85 10.46 4.38
C ASN A 66 15.35 11.77 5.03
N GLN A 67 15.38 11.84 6.36
CA GLN A 67 15.97 12.98 7.08
C GLN A 67 17.47 13.11 6.80
N ILE A 68 18.20 12.00 6.82
CA ILE A 68 19.64 11.98 6.48
C ILE A 68 19.84 12.45 5.04
N ALA A 69 19.07 11.93 4.09
CA ALA A 69 19.15 12.34 2.68
C ALA A 69 18.89 13.84 2.49
N ARG A 70 17.88 14.39 3.17
CA ARG A 70 17.60 15.84 3.13
C ARG A 70 18.74 16.66 3.70
N ARG A 71 19.35 16.24 4.81
CA ARG A 71 20.51 16.92 5.42
C ARG A 71 21.77 16.83 4.57
N LEU A 72 22.01 15.68 3.92
CA LEU A 72 23.11 15.54 2.96
C LEU A 72 22.94 16.48 1.77
N ASN A 73 21.70 16.63 1.29
CA ASN A 73 21.37 17.45 0.13
C ASN A 73 21.18 18.94 0.44
N SER A 74 21.02 19.34 1.71
CA SER A 74 20.84 20.76 2.09
C SER A 74 22.11 21.58 1.94
N GLY A 75 23.28 20.93 1.82
CA GLY A 75 24.58 21.61 1.74
C GLY A 75 25.10 22.15 3.08
N GLU A 76 24.32 22.03 4.16
CA GLU A 76 24.66 22.52 5.51
C GLU A 76 25.83 21.76 6.15
N TRP A 77 26.05 20.50 5.75
CA TRP A 77 27.08 19.64 6.31
C TRP A 77 28.41 19.79 5.58
N SER A 78 29.52 19.79 6.33
CA SER A 78 30.86 19.80 5.76
C SER A 78 31.13 18.51 4.98
N ALA A 79 32.12 18.53 4.09
CA ALA A 79 32.51 17.32 3.36
C ALA A 79 32.91 16.17 4.32
N HIS A 80 33.52 16.50 5.47
CA HIS A 80 33.90 15.54 6.48
C HIS A 80 32.68 14.87 7.13
N ASP A 81 31.67 15.65 7.53
CA ASP A 81 30.43 15.13 8.14
C ASP A 81 29.71 14.17 7.19
N ARG A 82 29.67 14.51 5.90
CA ARG A 82 29.06 13.66 4.86
C ARG A 82 29.79 12.32 4.75
N VAL A 83 31.13 12.34 4.72
CA VAL A 83 31.94 11.11 4.65
C VAL A 83 31.73 10.24 5.88
N GLN A 84 31.70 10.82 7.08
CA GLN A 84 31.43 10.07 8.32
C GLN A 84 30.06 9.38 8.28
N VAL A 85 29.02 10.09 7.87
CA VAL A 85 27.65 9.54 7.81
C VAL A 85 27.54 8.45 6.74
N VAL A 86 28.14 8.64 5.57
CA VAL A 86 28.17 7.59 4.53
C VAL A 86 28.94 6.35 5.02
N ALA A 87 30.06 6.53 5.71
CA ALA A 87 30.82 5.41 6.28
C ALA A 87 30.02 4.65 7.35
N ALA A 88 29.28 5.35 8.20
CA ALA A 88 28.39 4.74 9.18
C ALA A 88 27.25 3.94 8.49
N LEU A 89 26.63 4.50 7.45
CA LEU A 89 25.57 3.82 6.68
C LEU A 89 26.10 2.56 5.97
N LEU A 90 27.29 2.60 5.38
CA LEU A 90 27.94 1.43 4.77
C LEU A 90 28.26 0.35 5.81
N THR A 91 28.59 0.75 7.04
CA THR A 91 28.81 -0.20 8.14
C THR A 91 27.49 -0.86 8.53
N LEU A 92 26.42 -0.09 8.71
CA LEU A 92 25.10 -0.63 8.98
C LEU A 92 24.61 -1.55 7.87
N GLU A 93 24.86 -1.23 6.60
CA GLU A 93 24.54 -2.10 5.47
C GLU A 93 25.22 -3.47 5.60
N ARG A 94 26.53 -3.49 5.88
CA ARG A 94 27.29 -4.74 6.05
C ARG A 94 26.78 -5.58 7.22
N GLU A 95 26.53 -4.96 8.37
CA GLU A 95 25.98 -5.65 9.55
C GLU A 95 24.59 -6.25 9.25
N LEU A 96 23.72 -5.50 8.55
CA LEU A 96 22.41 -5.99 8.14
C LEU A 96 22.50 -7.13 7.11
N GLN A 97 23.44 -7.05 6.16
CA GLN A 97 23.69 -8.13 5.21
C GLN A 97 24.14 -9.41 5.93
N PHE A 98 25.06 -9.29 6.89
CA PHE A 98 25.52 -10.40 7.72
C PHE A 98 24.37 -11.03 8.53
N LEU A 99 23.55 -10.23 9.21
CA LEU A 99 22.38 -10.74 9.95
C LEU A 99 21.38 -11.45 9.03
N ARG A 100 21.16 -10.92 7.83
CA ARG A 100 20.27 -11.54 6.84
C ARG A 100 20.80 -12.90 6.38
N GLU A 101 22.10 -13.05 6.21
CA GLU A 101 22.73 -14.32 5.85
C GLU A 101 22.63 -15.34 6.99
N GLN A 102 22.72 -14.92 8.24
CA GLN A 102 22.51 -15.79 9.41
C GLN A 102 21.04 -16.22 9.61
N ALA A 103 20.10 -15.36 9.23
CA ALA A 103 18.66 -15.64 9.37
C ALA A 103 18.08 -16.49 8.23
N ARG A 104 18.92 -16.91 7.27
CA ARG A 104 18.55 -17.68 6.09
C ARG A 104 18.86 -19.15 6.26
#